data_AF-A0A139WDM3-F1
#
_entry.id   AF-A0A139WDM3-F1
#
_cell.length_a   1.000
_cell.length_b   1.000
_cell.length_c   1.000
_cell.angle_alpha   90.00
_cell.angle_beta   90.00
_cell.angle_gamma   90.00
#
_symmetry.space_group_name_H-M   'P 1'
#
loop_
_entity.id
_entity.type
_entity.pdbx_description
1 polymer ?
#
loop_
_entity_poly.entity_id
_entity_poly.type
_entity_poly.pdbx_seq_one_letter_code
_entity_poly.pdbx_strand_id
1 'polypeptide(L)'
;MAAVNKAQIMAAMECPVCYDILRPPIHPCNQGHPICGDCRQQMERLSQNVCCPLCRSGYSLPPSHILEAIYDSLRVSCRFNAGGCRHVCWGKDMKIHEQKCKFGPRTCPKRNQGCLWIGPLTMLAKHCIENHCPSLI
;
A
#
# COMPACT_ATOMS: atom_id res chain seq x y z
N MET A 1 33.18 4.69 12.40
CA MET A 1 31.72 4.86 12.20
C MET A 1 31.13 3.49 11.93
N ALA A 2 30.19 3.00 12.74
CA ALA A 2 29.53 1.73 12.47
C ALA A 2 28.70 1.86 11.18
N ALA A 3 28.88 0.92 10.25
CA ALA A 3 28.08 0.89 9.04
C ALA A 3 26.61 0.67 9.40
N VAL A 4 25.73 1.56 8.93
CA VAL A 4 24.29 1.37 9.08
C VAL A 4 23.87 0.18 8.24
N ASN A 5 23.36 -0.87 8.88
CA ASN A 5 22.95 -2.09 8.19
C ASN A 5 21.59 -1.87 7.52
N LYS A 6 21.59 -1.85 6.18
CA LYS A 6 20.39 -1.70 5.35
C LYS A 6 19.32 -2.74 5.68
N ALA A 7 19.68 -3.99 5.96
CA ALA A 7 18.72 -5.04 6.27
C ALA A 7 17.99 -4.78 7.59
N GLN A 8 18.70 -4.25 8.59
CA GLN A 8 18.10 -3.88 9.88
C GLN A 8 17.11 -2.73 9.73
N ILE A 9 17.41 -1.73 8.89
CA ILE A 9 16.46 -0.64 8.59
C ILE A 9 15.22 -1.20 7.90
N MET A 10 15.39 -2.05 6.89
CA MET A 10 14.26 -2.62 6.16
C MET A 10 13.35 -3.44 7.09
N ALA A 11 13.92 -4.22 8.01
CA ALA A 11 13.17 -4.96 9.02
C ALA A 11 12.44 -4.03 10.02
N ALA A 12 13.08 -2.95 10.47
CA ALA A 12 12.45 -1.94 11.33
C ALA A 12 11.33 -1.15 10.61
N MET A 13 11.32 -1.17 9.28
CA MET A 13 10.30 -0.55 8.44
C MET A 13 9.21 -1.54 8.01
N GLU A 14 9.04 -2.68 8.67
CA GLU A 14 7.94 -3.60 8.40
C GLU A 14 6.68 -3.23 9.20
N CYS A 15 5.51 -3.25 8.56
CA CYS A 15 4.24 -3.00 9.22
C CYS A 15 3.74 -4.28 9.90
N PRO A 16 3.44 -4.26 11.23
CA PRO A 16 2.97 -5.45 11.94
C PRO A 16 1.55 -5.89 11.58
N VAL A 17 0.84 -5.13 10.72
CA VAL A 17 -0.53 -5.44 10.31
C VAL A 17 -0.57 -6.10 8.93
N CYS A 18 0.14 -5.54 7.94
CA CYS A 18 0.15 -6.08 6.58
C CYS A 18 1.40 -6.89 6.23
N TYR A 19 2.41 -6.91 7.10
CA TYR A 19 3.69 -7.61 6.90
C TYR A 19 4.40 -7.21 5.60
N ASP A 20 4.17 -5.96 5.15
CA ASP A 20 4.90 -5.32 4.06
C ASP A 20 5.62 -4.09 4.62
N ILE A 21 6.51 -3.50 3.84
CA ILE A 21 7.16 -2.24 4.20
C ILE A 21 6.11 -1.17 4.54
N LEU A 22 6.35 -0.40 5.59
CA LEU A 22 5.53 0.74 6.01
C LEU A 22 5.38 1.71 4.83
N ARG A 23 4.14 2.11 4.53
CA ARG A 23 3.85 3.06 3.45
C ARG A 23 3.18 4.32 3.99
N PRO A 24 3.55 5.51 3.48
CA PRO A 24 2.91 6.77 3.84
C PRO A 24 1.39 6.78 3.59
N PRO A 25 0.59 7.42 4.47
CA PRO A 25 1.03 8.05 5.72
C PRO A 25 1.42 7.02 6.79
N ILE A 26 2.48 7.26 7.56
CA ILE A 26 2.97 6.29 8.57
C ILE A 26 2.60 6.78 9.98
N HIS A 27 1.89 5.94 10.74
CA HIS A 27 1.39 6.29 12.08
C HIS A 27 2.09 5.49 13.17
N PRO A 28 2.95 6.12 14.00
CA PRO A 28 3.42 5.51 15.23
C PRO A 28 2.29 5.52 16.29
N CYS A 29 2.21 4.48 17.10
CA CYS A 29 1.42 4.56 18.33
C CYS A 29 2.11 5.46 19.37
N ASN A 30 1.46 5.71 20.51
CA ASN A 30 2.03 6.55 21.57
C ASN A 30 3.35 6.00 22.18
N GLN A 31 3.75 4.77 21.84
CA GLN A 31 5.02 4.16 22.23
C GLN A 31 6.00 3.97 21.06
N GLY A 32 5.68 4.51 19.87
CA GLY A 32 6.57 4.53 18.72
C GLY A 32 6.43 3.38 17.72
N HIS A 33 5.57 2.38 17.95
CA HIS A 33 5.36 1.28 16.99
C HIS A 33 4.57 1.75 15.76
N PRO A 34 5.14 1.70 14.55
CA PRO A 34 4.51 2.26 13.36
C PRO A 34 3.58 1.27 12.65
N ILE A 35 2.55 1.82 11.99
CA ILE A 35 1.69 1.12 11.02
C ILE A 35 1.45 2.00 9.78
N CYS A 36 1.06 1.38 8.66
CA CYS A 36 0.61 2.09 7.46
C CYS A 36 -0.73 2.81 7.69
N GLY A 37 -0.97 3.88 6.94
CA GLY A 37 -2.25 4.59 6.90
C GLY A 37 -3.41 3.68 6.48
N ASP A 38 -3.21 2.88 5.43
CA ASP A 38 -4.21 1.91 4.95
C ASP A 38 -4.56 0.89 6.07
N CYS A 39 -3.55 0.44 6.83
CA CYS A 39 -3.74 -0.48 7.95
C CYS A 39 -4.49 0.17 9.11
N ARG A 40 -4.16 1.42 9.45
CA ARG A 40 -4.90 2.18 10.47
C ARG A 40 -6.37 2.33 10.07
N GLN A 41 -6.63 2.76 8.85
CA GLN A 41 -8.00 2.94 8.35
C GLN A 41 -8.78 1.62 8.36
N GLN A 42 -8.14 0.51 8.00
CA GLN A 42 -8.75 -0.81 8.08
C GLN A 42 -9.11 -1.17 9.52
N MET A 43 -8.24 -0.91 10.49
CA MET A 43 -8.52 -1.14 11.90
C MET A 43 -9.67 -0.26 12.42
N GLU A 44 -9.73 1.01 12.00
CA GLU A 44 -10.83 1.94 12.34
C GLU A 44 -12.20 1.46 11.80
N ARG A 45 -12.22 0.76 10.65
CA ARG A 45 -13.45 0.15 10.12
C ARG A 45 -13.89 -1.09 10.88
N LEU A 46 -12.96 -1.80 11.51
CA LEU A 46 -13.21 -3.08 12.18
C LEU A 46 -13.46 -2.94 13.68
N SER A 47 -12.98 -1.87 14.31
CA SER A 47 -13.06 -1.68 15.77
C SER A 47 -13.36 -0.23 16.12
N GLN A 48 -14.18 -0.02 17.15
CA GLN A 48 -14.45 1.30 17.72
C GLN A 48 -13.25 1.89 18.47
N ASN A 49 -12.26 1.05 18.83
CA ASN A 49 -11.02 1.48 19.48
C ASN A 49 -9.81 0.91 18.76
N VAL A 50 -8.97 1.79 18.22
CA VAL A 50 -7.75 1.41 17.48
C VAL A 50 -6.56 1.46 18.41
N CYS A 51 -6.09 0.27 18.78
CA CYS A 51 -4.93 0.07 19.64
C CYS A 51 -3.79 -0.58 18.87
N CYS A 52 -2.56 -0.30 19.27
CA CYS A 52 -1.37 -0.91 18.72
C CYS A 52 -1.40 -2.43 18.93
N PRO A 53 -1.18 -3.26 17.89
CA PRO A 53 -1.16 -4.72 18.06
C PRO A 53 0.02 -5.20 18.90
N LEU A 54 1.09 -4.40 19.02
CA LEU A 54 2.30 -4.77 19.76
C LEU A 54 2.25 -4.38 21.24
N CYS A 55 1.74 -3.19 21.57
CA CYS A 55 1.77 -2.67 22.94
C CYS A 55 0.42 -2.16 23.48
N ARG A 56 -0.66 -2.32 22.71
CA ARG A 56 -2.04 -1.89 23.06
C ARG A 56 -2.22 -0.38 23.29
N SER A 57 -1.18 0.43 23.12
CA SER A 57 -1.29 1.89 23.19
C SER A 57 -2.09 2.44 22.02
N GLY A 58 -2.82 3.53 22.22
CA GLY A 58 -3.54 4.23 21.16
C GLY A 58 -2.60 4.86 20.12
N TYR A 59 -3.18 5.28 19.00
CA TYR A 59 -2.48 6.02 17.95
C TYR A 59 -2.83 7.50 18.02
N SER A 60 -1.83 8.34 18.22
CA SER A 60 -1.95 9.78 18.07
C SER A 60 -2.03 10.17 16.58
N LEU A 61 -2.54 11.38 16.34
CA LEU A 61 -2.38 12.12 15.09
C LEU A 61 -1.47 13.32 15.40
N PRO A 62 -0.68 13.81 14.44
CA PRO A 62 -0.60 13.46 13.01
C PRO A 62 0.28 12.22 12.68
N PRO A 63 0.39 11.79 11.40
CA PRO A 63 1.42 10.86 10.95
C PRO A 63 2.85 11.35 11.25
N SER A 64 3.83 10.44 11.22
CA SER A 64 5.24 10.77 11.46
C SER A 64 5.95 11.16 10.15
N HIS A 65 6.24 12.44 10.00
CA HIS A 65 7.04 12.95 8.88
C HIS A 65 8.48 12.40 8.86
N ILE A 66 9.04 12.04 10.02
CA ILE A 66 10.38 11.44 10.09
C ILE A 66 10.37 10.05 9.45
N LEU A 67 9.37 9.22 9.76
CA LEU A 67 9.25 7.88 9.17
C LEU A 67 8.96 7.96 7.66
N GLU A 68 8.19 8.96 7.24
CA GLU A 68 7.94 9.22 5.81
C GLU A 68 9.23 9.65 5.08
N ALA A 69 10.04 10.52 5.67
CA ALA A 69 11.33 10.91 5.10
C ALA A 69 12.31 9.73 5.00
N ILE A 70 12.29 8.83 5.98
CA ILE A 70 13.06 7.56 5.92
C ILE A 70 12.54 6.71 4.76
N TYR A 71 11.23 6.49 4.66
CA TYR A 71 10.62 5.75 3.56
C TYR A 71 11.01 6.32 2.18
N ASP A 72 10.95 7.65 2.02
CA ASP A 72 11.30 8.33 0.78
C ASP A 72 12.77 8.14 0.37
N SER A 73 13.63 7.90 1.34
CA SER A 73 15.06 7.62 1.18
C SER A 73 15.36 6.13 0.94
N LEU A 74 14.36 5.26 0.89
CA LEU A 74 14.51 3.83 0.61
C LEU A 74 14.14 3.49 -0.83
N ARG A 75 14.79 2.46 -1.36
CA ARG A 75 14.40 1.77 -2.60
C ARG A 75 13.38 0.70 -2.23
N VAL A 76 12.12 0.90 -2.61
CA VAL A 76 10.99 0.05 -2.19
C VAL A 76 10.33 -0.59 -3.41
N SER A 77 9.68 -1.74 -3.21
CA SER A 77 8.91 -2.43 -4.25
C SER A 77 7.48 -1.90 -4.36
N CYS A 78 6.95 -1.94 -5.57
CA CYS A 78 5.54 -1.61 -5.84
C CYS A 78 4.60 -2.50 -5.00
N ARG A 79 3.54 -1.92 -4.41
CA ARG A 79 2.53 -2.70 -3.65
C ARG A 79 1.84 -3.79 -4.49
N PHE A 80 1.86 -3.67 -5.82
CA PHE A 80 1.30 -4.65 -6.75
C PHE A 80 2.30 -5.74 -7.17
N ASN A 81 3.40 -5.93 -6.42
CA ASN A 81 4.40 -6.97 -6.69
C ASN A 81 3.81 -8.39 -6.69
N ALA A 82 2.90 -8.69 -5.76
CA ALA A 82 2.17 -9.97 -5.75
C ALA A 82 1.36 -10.21 -7.03
N GLY A 83 0.89 -9.15 -7.69
CA GLY A 83 0.17 -9.20 -8.97
C GLY A 83 1.09 -9.27 -10.19
N GLY A 84 2.41 -9.19 -10.02
CA GLY A 84 3.41 -9.29 -11.09
C GLY A 84 4.25 -8.02 -11.33
N CYS A 85 4.01 -6.93 -10.60
CA CYS A 85 4.81 -5.70 -10.78
C CYS A 85 6.17 -5.79 -10.09
N ARG A 86 7.25 -5.97 -10.86
CA ARG A 86 8.63 -6.03 -10.33
C ARG A 86 9.32 -4.66 -10.21
N HIS A 87 8.57 -3.56 -10.27
CA HIS A 87 9.17 -2.22 -10.26
C HIS A 87 9.68 -1.87 -8.85
N VAL A 88 10.89 -1.32 -8.79
CA VAL A 88 11.55 -0.84 -7.56
C VAL A 88 12.10 0.56 -7.82
N CYS A 89 11.66 1.55 -7.06
CA CYS A 89 12.11 2.93 -7.15
C CYS A 89 12.23 3.55 -5.75
N TRP A 90 12.62 4.82 -5.68
CA TRP A 90 12.65 5.55 -4.41
C TRP A 90 11.24 5.74 -3.85
N GLY A 91 11.09 5.70 -2.52
CA GLY A 91 9.79 5.86 -1.84
C GLY A 91 9.04 7.11 -2.29
N LYS A 92 9.75 8.23 -2.44
CA LYS A 92 9.20 9.52 -2.91
C LYS A 92 8.52 9.45 -4.28
N ASP A 93 9.00 8.56 -5.15
CA ASP A 93 8.51 8.39 -6.52
C ASP A 93 7.47 7.26 -6.62
N MET A 94 7.36 6.42 -5.59
CA MET A 94 6.57 5.20 -5.64
C MET A 94 5.07 5.48 -5.81
N LYS A 95 4.56 6.54 -5.17
CA LYS A 95 3.14 6.92 -5.34
C LYS A 95 2.80 7.28 -6.79
N ILE A 96 3.72 7.94 -7.49
CA ILE A 96 3.56 8.30 -8.91
C ILE A 96 3.52 7.04 -9.77
N HIS A 97 4.40 6.08 -9.48
CA HIS A 97 4.38 4.77 -10.13
C HIS A 97 3.06 4.02 -9.88
N GLU A 98 2.65 3.87 -8.63
CA GLU A 98 1.48 3.06 -8.24
C GLU A 98 0.17 3.57 -8.88
N GLN A 99 0.00 4.89 -9.05
CA GLN A 99 -1.15 5.48 -9.75
C GLN A 99 -1.25 5.02 -11.23
N LYS A 100 -0.10 4.82 -11.87
CA LYS A 100 0.02 4.46 -13.29
C LYS A 100 0.36 2.99 -13.50
N CYS A 101 0.49 2.21 -12.43
CA CYS A 101 0.89 0.81 -12.52
C CYS A 101 -0.16 0.00 -13.29
N LYS A 102 0.29 -0.84 -14.23
CA LYS A 102 -0.56 -1.73 -15.03
C LYS A 102 -1.12 -2.89 -14.21
N PHE A 103 -0.46 -3.23 -13.10
CA PHE A 103 -0.92 -4.25 -12.16
C PHE A 103 -1.81 -3.66 -11.05
N GLY A 104 -1.96 -2.33 -11.01
CA GLY A 104 -2.86 -1.66 -10.07
C GLY A 104 -4.33 -1.79 -10.48
N PRO A 105 -5.27 -1.56 -9.55
CA PRO A 105 -6.69 -1.72 -9.79
C PRO A 105 -7.21 -0.72 -10.83
N ARG A 106 -8.03 -1.23 -11.75
CA ARG A 106 -8.78 -0.48 -12.76
C ARG A 106 -10.24 -0.89 -12.71
N THR A 107 -11.11 0.09 -12.88
CA THR A 107 -12.55 -0.14 -13.04
C THR A 107 -12.84 -0.51 -14.49
N CYS A 108 -13.80 -1.41 -14.70
CA CYS A 108 -14.28 -1.72 -16.04
C CYS A 108 -14.91 -0.47 -16.70
N PRO A 109 -14.65 -0.20 -18.00
CA PRO A 109 -15.31 0.89 -18.74
C PRO A 109 -16.85 0.80 -18.73
N LYS A 110 -17.40 -0.42 -18.63
CA LYS A 110 -18.84 -0.67 -18.51
C LYS A 110 -19.39 -0.54 -17.08
N ARG A 111 -18.68 0.17 -16.18
CA ARG A 111 -19.18 0.46 -14.83
C ARG A 111 -20.53 1.17 -14.83
N ASN A 112 -20.75 2.08 -15.79
CA ASN A 112 -22.02 2.78 -15.97
C ASN A 112 -23.16 1.87 -16.45
N GLN A 113 -22.84 0.65 -16.91
CA GLN A 113 -23.79 -0.38 -17.32
C GLN A 113 -23.95 -1.47 -16.23
N GLY A 114 -23.48 -1.20 -15.00
CA GLY A 114 -23.62 -2.10 -13.85
C GLY A 114 -22.44 -3.06 -13.63
N CYS A 115 -21.39 -3.02 -14.45
CA CYS A 115 -20.23 -3.88 -14.21
C CYS A 115 -19.45 -3.45 -12.95
N LEU A 116 -19.40 -4.32 -11.95
CA LEU A 116 -18.72 -4.07 -10.68
C LEU A 116 -17.26 -4.53 -10.67
N TRP A 117 -16.74 -5.08 -11.76
CA TRP A 117 -15.36 -5.58 -11.82
C TRP A 117 -14.33 -4.48 -11.53
N ILE A 118 -13.35 -4.85 -10.69
CA ILE A 118 -12.16 -4.08 -10.36
C ILE A 118 -10.99 -5.07 -10.37
N GLY A 119 -9.95 -4.80 -11.15
CA GLY A 119 -8.79 -5.68 -11.25
C GLY A 119 -7.64 -5.03 -12.00
N PRO A 120 -6.50 -5.73 -12.16
CA PRO A 120 -5.34 -5.17 -12.83
C PRO A 120 -5.63 -4.90 -14.31
N LEU A 121 -5.01 -3.87 -14.89
CA LEU A 121 -5.15 -3.56 -16.32
C LEU A 121 -4.81 -4.76 -17.21
N THR A 122 -3.85 -5.58 -16.79
CA THR A 122 -3.44 -6.81 -17.48
C THR A 122 -4.57 -7.85 -17.60
N MET A 123 -5.55 -7.84 -16.71
CA MET A 123 -6.72 -8.74 -16.75
C MET A 123 -7.97 -8.08 -17.33
N LEU A 124 -7.96 -6.76 -17.56
CA LEU A 124 -9.14 -6.04 -18.03
C LEU A 124 -9.59 -6.53 -19.41
N ALA A 125 -8.67 -6.72 -20.35
CA ALA A 125 -9.01 -7.21 -21.69
C ALA A 125 -9.70 -8.58 -21.63
N LYS A 126 -9.14 -9.51 -20.85
CA LYS A 126 -9.72 -10.84 -20.63
C LYS A 126 -11.13 -10.74 -20.02
N HIS A 127 -11.27 -9.96 -18.94
CA HIS A 127 -12.57 -9.70 -18.32
C HIS A 127 -13.59 -9.18 -19.34
N CYS A 128 -13.19 -8.23 -20.19
CA CYS A 128 -14.07 -7.66 -21.20
C CYS A 128 -14.52 -8.69 -22.22
N ILE A 129 -13.63 -9.53 -22.75
CA ILE A 129 -13.98 -10.56 -23.74
C ILE A 129 -14.94 -11.61 -23.15
N GLU A 130 -14.73 -11.99 -21.89
CA GLU A 130 -15.49 -13.07 -21.25
C GLU A 130 -16.85 -12.62 -20.70
N ASN A 131 -16.96 -11.37 -20.25
CA ASN A 131 -18.14 -10.89 -19.50
C ASN A 131 -18.92 -9.80 -20.24
N HIS A 132 -18.35 -9.22 -21.29
CA HIS A 132 -18.99 -8.19 -22.10
C HIS A 132 -18.99 -8.65 -23.57
N CYS A 133 -20.12 -8.51 -24.26
CA CYS A 133 -20.23 -8.96 -25.65
C CYS A 133 -19.08 -8.39 -26.53
N PRO A 134 -18.39 -9.19 -27.37
CA PRO A 134 -17.11 -8.84 -28.04
C PRO A 134 -17.15 -7.67 -29.03
N SER A 135 -18.31 -7.12 -29.36
CA SER A 135 -18.47 -6.25 -30.53
C SER A 135 -18.13 -4.77 -30.32
N LEU A 136 -17.78 -4.32 -29.11
CA LEU A 136 -17.50 -2.88 -28.83
C LEU A 136 -16.44 -2.71 -27.73
N ILE A 137 -15.17 -3.03 -28.06
CA ILE A 137 -13.98 -2.48 -27.37
C ILE A 137 -13.43 -1.37 -28.26
#